data_AF-A0A542FVC8-F1
#
_entry.id   AF-A0A542FVC8-F1
#
_cell.length_a   1.000
_cell.length_b   1.000
_cell.length_c   1.000
_cell.angle_alpha   90.00
_cell.angle_beta   90.00
_cell.angle_gamma   90.00
#
_symmetry.space_group_name_H-M   'P 1'
#
loop_
_entity.id
_entity.type
_entity.pdbx_description
1 polymer ?
#
loop_
_entity_poly.entity_id
_entity_poly.type
_entity_poly.pdbx_seq_one_letter_code
_entity_poly.pdbx_strand_id
1 'polypeptide(L)'
;MAIVRPVGAGPSARWQKTATVDMLFGAMLVVWGAAAGLGALASWTPCLGGDPDRAACLELISSSEQFNRSGLVWTIAIVMLIVGVCLSSNRRWFAVGAVVIVIFNPVFDRGFTWAWSTADTNPGVGVFPGLAIAGVGFFVLTMSRRRRVDDRSAA
;
A
#
# COMPACT_ATOMS: atom_id res chain seq x y z
N MET A 1 14.95 40.57 -27.51
CA MET A 1 15.67 39.28 -27.44
C MET A 1 14.65 38.18 -27.20
N ALA A 2 14.43 37.30 -28.19
CA ALA A 2 13.56 36.14 -28.02
C ALA A 2 14.38 35.00 -27.39
N ILE A 3 13.92 34.49 -26.24
CA ILE A 3 14.50 33.29 -25.62
C ILE A 3 14.01 32.10 -26.42
N VAL A 4 14.83 31.64 -27.37
CA VAL A 4 14.60 30.37 -28.10
C VAL A 4 14.85 29.25 -27.10
N ARG A 5 13.78 28.64 -26.58
CA ARG A 5 13.90 27.39 -25.83
C ARG A 5 14.18 26.26 -26.83
N PRO A 6 15.22 25.44 -26.64
CA PRO A 6 15.50 24.32 -27.53
C PRO A 6 14.30 23.37 -27.54
N VAL A 7 13.67 23.26 -28.70
CA VAL A 7 12.67 22.22 -29.00
C VAL A 7 13.42 20.90 -29.07
N GLY A 8 13.09 19.94 -28.21
CA GLY A 8 13.54 18.56 -28.37
C GLY A 8 14.68 18.07 -27.46
N ALA A 9 14.89 18.65 -26.28
CA ALA A 9 15.62 17.92 -25.24
C ALA A 9 14.71 16.81 -24.68
N GLY A 10 14.73 15.64 -25.33
CA GLY A 10 13.99 14.46 -24.87
C GLY A 10 14.30 14.17 -23.39
N PRO A 11 13.38 13.50 -22.66
CA PRO A 11 13.54 13.26 -21.24
C PRO A 11 14.88 12.56 -20.98
N SER A 12 15.75 13.18 -20.17
CA SER A 12 17.07 12.62 -19.88
C SER A 12 16.96 11.17 -19.39
N ALA A 13 17.95 10.32 -19.69
CA ALA A 13 17.94 8.90 -19.29
C ALA A 13 17.69 8.67 -17.78
N ARG A 14 18.03 9.64 -16.92
CA ARG A 14 17.72 9.63 -15.47
C ARG A 14 16.22 9.72 -15.17
N TRP A 15 15.47 10.50 -15.96
CA TRP A 15 14.01 10.64 -15.84
C TRP A 15 13.26 9.38 -16.28
N GLN A 16 13.70 8.73 -17.36
CA GLN A 16 13.09 7.47 -17.83
C GLN A 16 13.32 6.30 -16.84
N LYS A 17 14.50 6.24 -16.19
CA LYS A 17 14.80 5.24 -15.16
C LYS A 17 13.89 5.40 -13.92
N THR A 18 13.74 6.62 -13.41
CA THR A 18 12.90 6.89 -12.24
C THR A 18 11.41 6.64 -12.49
N ALA A 19 10.88 7.00 -13.67
CA ALA A 19 9.48 6.69 -14.02
C ALA A 19 9.19 5.18 -14.13
N THR A 20 10.21 4.37 -14.44
CA THR A 20 10.09 2.90 -14.49
C THR A 20 10.12 2.29 -13.09
N VAL A 21 10.99 2.80 -12.23
CA VAL A 21 11.03 2.43 -10.80
C VAL A 21 9.68 2.73 -10.14
N ASP A 22 9.12 3.92 -10.35
CA ASP A 22 7.82 4.31 -9.78
C ASP A 22 6.68 3.37 -10.22
N MET A 23 6.66 2.96 -11.50
CA MET A 23 5.66 2.02 -12.00
C MET A 23 5.82 0.62 -11.41
N LEU A 24 7.06 0.13 -11.26
CA LEU A 24 7.32 -1.17 -10.66
C LEU A 24 6.90 -1.18 -9.18
N PHE A 25 7.30 -0.16 -8.41
CA PHE A 25 6.89 -0.03 -7.02
C PHE A 25 5.37 0.12 -6.88
N GLY A 26 4.74 0.95 -7.71
CA GLY A 26 3.28 1.08 -7.72
C GLY A 26 2.58 -0.25 -8.00
N ALA A 27 3.05 -1.01 -8.99
CA ALA A 27 2.49 -2.33 -9.31
C ALA A 27 2.70 -3.35 -8.19
N MET A 28 3.88 -3.37 -7.57
CA MET A 28 4.15 -4.24 -6.42
C MET A 28 3.21 -3.91 -5.27
N LEU A 29 3.04 -2.64 -4.92
CA LEU A 29 2.11 -2.22 -3.87
C LEU A 29 0.66 -2.65 -4.18
N VAL A 30 0.21 -2.52 -5.43
CA VAL A 30 -1.13 -3.01 -5.83
C VAL A 30 -1.26 -4.51 -5.61
N VAL A 31 -0.33 -5.30 -6.16
CA VAL A 31 -0.41 -6.76 -6.12
C VAL A 31 -0.31 -7.27 -4.68
N TRP A 32 0.67 -6.81 -3.93
CA TRP A 32 0.89 -7.23 -2.55
C TRP A 32 -0.24 -6.75 -1.62
N GLY A 33 -0.69 -5.50 -1.78
CA GLY A 33 -1.82 -4.98 -1.01
C GLY A 33 -3.11 -5.74 -1.29
N ALA A 34 -3.43 -6.00 -2.56
CA ALA A 34 -4.63 -6.75 -2.94
C ALA A 34 -4.55 -8.21 -2.46
N ALA A 35 -3.41 -8.87 -2.63
CA ALA A 35 -3.21 -10.24 -2.14
C ALA A 35 -3.34 -10.33 -0.63
N ALA A 36 -2.77 -9.38 0.12
CA ALA A 36 -2.90 -9.33 1.57
C ALA A 36 -4.34 -9.05 2.01
N GLY A 37 -5.01 -8.08 1.39
CA GLY A 37 -6.39 -7.73 1.72
C GLY A 37 -7.37 -8.87 1.43
N LEU A 38 -7.23 -9.52 0.27
CA LEU A 38 -8.03 -10.69 -0.11
C LEU A 38 -7.70 -11.91 0.74
N GLY A 39 -6.42 -12.14 1.07
CA GLY A 39 -6.00 -13.22 1.95
C GLY A 39 -6.55 -13.06 3.36
N ALA A 40 -6.49 -11.85 3.90
CA ALA A 40 -7.14 -11.51 5.17
C ALA A 40 -8.65 -11.73 5.08
N LEU A 41 -9.31 -11.26 4.02
CA LEU A 41 -10.76 -11.42 3.85
C LEU A 41 -11.16 -12.90 3.79
N ALA A 42 -10.40 -13.71 3.05
CA ALA A 42 -10.60 -15.14 2.96
C ALA A 42 -10.44 -15.82 4.32
N SER A 43 -9.45 -15.41 5.12
CA SER A 43 -9.27 -15.96 6.47
C SER A 43 -10.40 -15.57 7.44
N TRP A 44 -11.04 -14.42 7.23
CA TRP A 44 -12.20 -13.97 8.02
C TRP A 44 -13.54 -14.59 7.57
N THR A 45 -13.57 -15.42 6.52
CA THR A 45 -14.81 -16.04 6.03
C THR A 45 -15.66 -16.73 7.10
N PRO A 46 -15.12 -17.41 8.14
CA PRO A 46 -15.94 -17.99 9.20
C PRO A 46 -16.73 -16.94 10.01
N CYS A 47 -16.20 -15.73 10.13
CA CYS A 47 -16.83 -14.61 10.84
C CYS A 47 -17.80 -13.80 9.96
N LEU A 48 -17.71 -13.92 8.62
CA LEU A 48 -18.60 -13.24 7.68
C LEU A 48 -19.98 -13.92 7.56
N GLY A 49 -20.15 -15.10 8.14
CA GLY A 49 -21.39 -15.88 8.09
C GLY A 49 -22.56 -15.35 8.91
N GLY A 50 -22.44 -14.16 9.51
CA GLY A 50 -23.51 -13.50 10.29
C GLY A 50 -23.68 -14.00 11.73
N ASP A 51 -22.85 -14.95 12.16
CA ASP A 51 -22.86 -15.51 13.51
C ASP A 51 -21.46 -15.39 14.13
N PRO A 52 -21.18 -14.30 14.87
CA PRO A 52 -19.87 -14.03 15.47
C PRO A 52 -19.51 -15.01 16.60
N ASP A 53 -20.49 -15.74 17.14
CA ASP A 53 -20.30 -16.67 18.27
C ASP A 53 -19.94 -18.09 17.82
N ARG A 54 -19.80 -18.33 16.50
CA ARG A 54 -19.30 -19.60 16.00
C ARG A 54 -17.91 -19.89 16.55
N ALA A 55 -17.72 -21.12 17.04
CA ALA A 55 -16.45 -21.60 17.57
C ALA A 55 -15.26 -21.31 16.62
N ALA A 56 -15.45 -21.48 15.31
CA ALA A 56 -14.43 -21.18 14.31
C ALA A 56 -14.07 -19.68 14.19
N CYS A 57 -15.02 -18.77 14.43
CA CYS A 57 -14.74 -17.33 14.47
C CYS A 57 -14.03 -16.93 15.76
N LEU A 58 -14.49 -17.47 16.89
CA LEU A 58 -13.87 -17.25 18.21
C LEU A 58 -12.44 -17.81 18.26
N GLU A 59 -12.21 -18.99 17.69
CA GLU A 59 -10.88 -19.60 17.57
C GLU A 59 -9.95 -18.69 16.75
N LEU A 60 -10.42 -18.18 15.62
CA LEU A 60 -9.66 -17.27 14.76
C LEU A 60 -9.30 -15.96 15.47
N ILE A 61 -10.26 -15.36 16.17
CA ILE A 61 -10.10 -14.16 17.01
C ILE A 61 -9.07 -14.38 18.12
N SER A 62 -9.07 -15.56 18.73
CA SER A 62 -8.14 -15.91 19.80
C SER A 62 -6.76 -16.35 19.30
N SER A 63 -6.58 -16.51 17.99
CA SER A 63 -5.34 -17.06 17.42
C SER A 63 -4.22 -16.02 17.33
N SER A 64 -3.06 -16.33 17.91
CA SER A 64 -1.84 -15.53 17.79
C SER A 64 -1.24 -15.53 16.37
N GLU A 65 -1.61 -16.51 15.53
CA GLU A 65 -1.12 -16.58 14.15
C GLU A 65 -1.61 -15.41 13.30
N GLN A 66 -2.84 -14.93 13.50
CA GLN A 66 -3.35 -13.82 12.71
C GLN A 66 -2.70 -12.49 13.03
N PHE A 67 -2.37 -12.29 14.30
CA PHE A 67 -1.58 -11.16 14.76
C PHE A 67 -0.22 -11.13 14.05
N ASN A 68 0.49 -12.26 14.01
CA ASN A 68 1.79 -12.34 13.36
C ASN A 68 1.70 -12.10 11.84
N ARG A 69 0.70 -12.65 11.15
CA ARG A 69 0.54 -12.47 9.70
C ARG A 69 0.20 -11.03 9.34
N SER A 70 -0.73 -10.40 10.06
CA SER A 70 -1.14 -9.01 9.82
C SER A 70 -0.01 -8.02 10.11
N GLY A 71 0.72 -8.21 11.22
CA GLY A 71 1.89 -7.41 11.54
C GLY A 71 3.02 -7.51 10.51
N LEU A 72 3.23 -8.71 9.94
CA LEU A 72 4.26 -8.93 8.91
C LEU A 72 3.88 -8.24 7.59
N VAL A 73 2.61 -8.30 7.17
CA VAL A 73 2.08 -7.57 6.01
C VAL A 73 2.29 -6.07 6.17
N TRP A 74 1.91 -5.51 7.33
CA TRP A 74 2.11 -4.09 7.62
C TRP A 74 3.56 -3.68 7.59
N THR A 75 4.43 -4.49 8.20
CA THR A 75 5.87 -4.23 8.23
C THR A 75 6.46 -4.21 6.82
N ILE A 76 6.13 -5.20 5.99
CA ILE A 76 6.56 -5.23 4.58
C ILE A 76 6.07 -3.99 3.84
N ALA A 77 4.80 -3.60 4.03
CA ALA A 77 4.22 -2.44 3.36
C ALA A 77 4.93 -1.13 3.75
N ILE A 78 5.17 -0.91 5.04
CA ILE A 78 5.89 0.26 5.54
C ILE A 78 7.31 0.30 4.96
N VAL A 79 8.02 -0.83 4.95
CA VAL A 79 9.37 -0.93 4.36
C VAL A 79 9.32 -0.58 2.86
N MET A 80 8.37 -1.14 2.11
CA MET A 80 8.22 -0.82 0.68
C MET A 80 7.93 0.65 0.43
N LEU A 81 7.12 1.30 1.28
CA LEU A 81 6.86 2.73 1.17
C LEU A 81 8.09 3.56 1.50
N ILE A 82 8.85 3.22 2.55
CA ILE A 82 10.11 3.90 2.90
C ILE A 82 11.11 3.78 1.75
N VAL A 83 11.28 2.57 1.20
CA VAL A 83 12.14 2.34 0.03
C VAL A 83 11.64 3.17 -1.16
N GLY A 84 10.32 3.22 -1.38
CA GLY A 84 9.70 4.08 -2.38
C GLY A 84 10.00 5.56 -2.16
N VAL A 85 9.90 6.09 -0.93
CA VAL A 85 10.28 7.47 -0.59
C VAL A 85 11.75 7.73 -0.88
N CYS A 86 12.64 6.78 -0.60
CA CYS A 86 14.08 6.94 -0.83
C CYS A 86 14.44 6.93 -2.33
N LEU A 87 13.83 6.04 -3.10
CA LEU A 87 14.24 5.72 -4.47
C LEU A 87 13.39 6.38 -5.58
N SER A 88 12.14 6.76 -5.29
CA SER A 88 11.22 7.36 -6.26
C SER A 88 11.56 8.82 -6.57
N SER A 89 11.31 9.26 -7.80
CA SER A 89 11.30 10.70 -8.14
C SER A 89 10.07 11.42 -7.56
N ASN A 90 9.07 10.66 -7.11
CA ASN A 90 7.80 11.11 -6.56
C ASN A 90 7.67 10.85 -5.06
N ARG A 91 8.76 11.11 -4.33
CA ARG A 91 8.88 10.92 -2.87
C ARG A 91 7.68 11.43 -2.08
N ARG A 92 7.09 12.56 -2.49
CA ARG A 92 5.92 13.17 -1.85
C ARG A 92 4.72 12.24 -1.82
N TRP A 93 4.47 11.49 -2.89
CA TRP A 93 3.30 10.59 -2.97
C TRP A 93 3.52 9.31 -2.17
N PHE A 94 4.74 8.78 -2.16
CA PHE A 94 5.10 7.68 -1.26
C PHE A 94 5.07 8.11 0.21
N ALA A 95 5.45 9.35 0.52
CA ALA A 95 5.37 9.90 1.88
C ALA A 95 3.92 10.08 2.32
N VAL A 96 3.03 10.58 1.45
CA VAL A 96 1.58 10.62 1.72
C VAL A 96 1.05 9.21 1.95
N GLY A 97 1.44 8.23 1.12
CA GLY A 97 1.08 6.83 1.33
C GLY A 97 1.54 6.27 2.67
N ALA A 98 2.78 6.55 3.08
CA ALA A 98 3.32 6.16 4.37
C ALA A 98 2.55 6.81 5.54
N VAL A 99 2.24 8.11 5.45
CA VAL A 99 1.44 8.82 6.47
C VAL A 99 0.03 8.26 6.56
N VAL A 100 -0.64 8.03 5.43
CA VAL A 100 -1.96 7.40 5.38
C VAL A 100 -1.92 6.04 6.06
N ILE A 101 -0.90 5.22 5.77
CA ILE A 101 -0.74 3.90 6.38
C ILE A 101 -0.50 3.99 7.88
N VAL A 102 0.36 4.89 8.34
CA VAL A 102 0.62 5.10 9.77
C VAL A 102 -0.62 5.58 10.52
N ILE A 103 -1.49 6.39 9.89
CA ILE A 103 -2.75 6.87 10.49
C ILE A 103 -3.84 5.80 10.44
N PHE A 104 -3.97 5.08 9.32
CA PHE A 104 -4.98 4.03 9.17
C PHE A 104 -4.68 2.84 10.08
N ASN A 105 -3.41 2.55 10.35
CA ASN A 105 -3.01 1.46 11.22
C ASN A 105 -3.72 1.47 12.58
N PRO A 106 -3.60 2.48 13.46
CA PRO A 106 -4.31 2.52 14.74
C PRO A 106 -5.85 2.55 14.64
N VAL A 107 -6.41 2.99 13.51
CA VAL A 107 -7.87 3.07 13.32
C VAL A 107 -8.46 1.69 13.01
N PHE A 108 -7.77 0.90 12.19
CA PHE A 108 -8.23 -0.39 11.69
C PHE A 108 -7.53 -1.60 12.34
N ASP A 109 -6.49 -1.35 13.13
CA ASP A 109 -5.63 -2.31 13.83
C ASP A 109 -5.21 -1.67 15.18
N ARG A 110 -6.13 -1.75 16.16
CA ARG A 110 -5.96 -1.08 17.47
C ARG A 110 -4.88 -1.77 18.30
N GLY A 111 -4.66 -3.07 18.08
CA GLY A 111 -3.61 -3.87 18.73
C GLY A 111 -2.20 -3.35 18.45
N PHE A 112 -1.94 -2.83 17.25
CA PHE A 112 -0.61 -2.36 16.85
C PHE A 112 -0.05 -1.19 17.69
N THR A 113 -0.90 -0.26 18.15
CA THR A 113 -0.46 0.98 18.81
C THR A 113 -0.62 1.02 20.32
N TRP A 114 -1.53 0.21 20.90
CA TRP A 114 -1.91 0.36 22.32
C TRP A 114 -1.57 -0.83 23.21
N ALA A 115 -1.45 -2.05 22.66
CA ALA A 115 -0.99 -3.23 23.41
C ALA A 115 -0.75 -4.41 22.46
N TRP A 116 0.52 -4.70 22.15
CA TRP A 116 0.95 -5.89 21.38
C TRP A 116 0.50 -7.23 21.99
N SER A 117 -0.03 -7.22 23.23
CA SER A 117 -0.45 -8.40 23.98
C SER A 117 -1.95 -8.69 23.93
N THR A 118 -2.77 -7.77 23.44
CA THR A 118 -4.21 -8.01 23.23
C THR A 118 -4.41 -8.29 21.75
N ALA A 119 -4.55 -9.57 21.42
CA ALA A 119 -4.96 -10.01 20.10
C ALA A 119 -6.15 -9.17 19.62
N ASP A 120 -6.04 -8.59 18.42
CA ASP A 120 -7.14 -7.85 17.83
C ASP A 120 -8.37 -8.76 17.70
N THR A 121 -9.36 -8.53 18.56
CA THR A 121 -10.61 -9.27 18.53
C THR A 121 -11.57 -8.79 17.45
N ASN A 122 -11.13 -7.88 16.57
CA ASN A 122 -11.99 -7.24 15.58
C ASN A 122 -11.96 -8.00 14.25
N PRO A 123 -13.13 -8.47 13.77
CA PRO A 123 -13.24 -9.03 12.43
C PRO A 123 -12.79 -8.04 11.36
N GLY A 124 -11.98 -8.50 10.40
CA GLY A 124 -11.53 -7.70 9.26
C GLY A 124 -10.16 -7.05 9.40
N VAL A 125 -9.41 -7.34 10.47
CA VAL A 125 -7.99 -6.94 10.59
C VAL A 125 -7.19 -7.52 9.40
N GLY A 126 -6.31 -6.70 8.83
CA GLY A 126 -5.54 -7.03 7.62
C GLY A 126 -6.25 -6.74 6.28
N VAL A 127 -7.59 -6.67 6.24
CA VAL A 127 -8.36 -6.37 5.01
C VAL A 127 -8.19 -4.91 4.59
N PHE A 128 -8.58 -3.98 5.45
CA PHE A 128 -8.45 -2.54 5.19
C PHE A 128 -7.00 -2.09 4.97
N PRO A 129 -6.00 -2.58 5.74
CA PRO A 129 -4.59 -2.36 5.45
C PRO A 129 -4.19 -2.75 4.02
N GLY A 130 -4.51 -3.98 3.61
CA GLY A 130 -4.19 -4.49 2.28
C GLY A 130 -4.81 -3.63 1.18
N LEU A 131 -6.09 -3.26 1.34
CA LEU A 131 -6.78 -2.38 0.40
C LEU A 131 -6.19 -0.97 0.35
N ALA A 132 -5.77 -0.40 1.50
CA ALA A 132 -5.13 0.90 1.55
C ALA A 132 -3.78 0.88 0.81
N ILE A 133 -2.96 -0.14 1.03
CA ILE A 133 -1.69 -0.36 0.31
C ILE A 133 -1.95 -0.46 -1.20
N ALA A 134 -2.95 -1.24 -1.59
CA ALA A 134 -3.32 -1.39 -2.99
C ALA A 134 -3.78 -0.06 -3.62
N GLY A 135 -4.57 0.72 -2.88
CA GLY A 135 -5.02 2.05 -3.29
C GLY A 135 -3.87 3.03 -3.49
N VAL A 136 -2.90 3.05 -2.58
CA VAL A 136 -1.67 3.86 -2.72
C VAL A 136 -0.88 3.43 -3.96
N GLY A 137 -0.68 2.13 -4.17
CA GLY A 137 -0.01 1.59 -5.36
C GLY A 137 -0.71 2.00 -6.66
N PHE A 138 -2.04 1.91 -6.69
CA PHE A 138 -2.85 2.29 -7.83
C PHE A 138 -2.76 3.79 -8.14
N PHE A 139 -2.76 4.62 -7.09
CA PHE A 139 -2.57 6.06 -7.21
C PHE A 139 -1.18 6.40 -7.78
N VAL A 140 -0.12 5.76 -7.28
CA VAL A 140 1.24 5.92 -7.82
C VAL A 140 1.30 5.52 -9.29
N LEU A 141 0.67 4.41 -9.67
CA LEU A 141 0.61 3.94 -11.07
C LEU A 141 -0.10 4.93 -11.99
N THR A 142 -1.27 5.41 -11.59
CA THR A 142 -2.07 6.35 -12.39
C THR A 142 -1.35 7.68 -12.59
N MET A 143 -0.72 8.22 -11.54
CA MET A 143 0.07 9.44 -11.64
C MET A 143 1.32 9.25 -12.51
N SER A 144 2.00 8.10 -12.39
CA SER A 144 3.15 7.76 -13.23
C SER A 144 2.78 7.59 -14.70
N ARG A 145 1.59 7.03 -14.99
CA ARG A 145 1.07 6.89 -16.36
C ARG A 145 0.74 8.25 -16.98
N ARG A 146 0.04 9.13 -16.25
CA ARG A 146 -0.32 10.47 -16.73
C ARG A 146 0.91 11.26 -17.16
N ARG A 147 1.96 11.28 -16.34
CA ARG A 147 3.21 11.97 -16.71
C ARG A 147 3.86 11.44 -17.98
N ARG A 148 3.86 10.12 -18.20
CA ARG A 148 4.41 9.56 -19.45
C ARG A 148 3.61 9.97 -20.68
N VAL A 149 2.30 10.20 -20.54
CA VAL A 149 1.45 10.69 -21.63
C VAL A 149 1.77 12.15 -21.91
N ASP A 150 1.86 12.98 -20.86
CA ASP A 150 2.19 14.41 -20.99
C ASP A 150 3.60 14.62 -21.58
N ASP A 151 4.57 13.80 -21.19
CA ASP A 151 5.93 13.85 -21.76
C ASP A 151 5.97 13.46 -23.24
N ARG A 152 5.06 12.57 -23.69
CA ARG A 152 4.96 12.15 -25.09
C ARG A 152 4.24 13.16 -25.97
N SER A 153 3.29 13.92 -25.43
CA SER A 153 2.59 14.97 -26.18
C SER A 153 3.43 16.25 -26.32
N ALA A 154 4.44 16.42 -25.47
CA ALA A 154 5.36 17.56 -25.50
C ALA A 154 6.64 17.32 -26.33
N ALA A 155 6.87 16.09 -26.81
CA ALA A 155 8.03 15.68 -27.62
C ALA A 155 7.70 15.65 -29.12
#